data_AF-A0A9W7A423-F1
#
_entry.id   AF-A0A9W7A423-F1
#
_cell.length_a   1.000
_cell.length_b   1.000
_cell.length_c   1.000
_cell.angle_alpha   90.00
_cell.angle_beta   90.00
_cell.angle_gamma   90.00
#
_symmetry.space_group_name_H-M   'P 1'
#
loop_
_entity.id
_entity.type
_entity.pdbx_description
1 polymer ?
#
loop_
_entity_poly.entity_id
_entity_poly.type
_entity_poly.pdbx_seq_one_letter_code
_entity_poly.pdbx_strand_id
1 'polypeptide(L)'
;MATITPTKNESRTSTIIQLDLGRKSHKRRRSMVARMAGVKQETQSFEWFHPSKQLYKKMRSAITLLTLITFIYTLFFILLVSSGFSNWTTLTPSVVNLYGGLGILCPLSGVVCLFSIFSKKTLKQFNVAPLIRFYWFYNYVLPVYLFLALVSFDYEATISIWNLKLWDTGSYLWVRGLFCQGGTSTTTCNVPESTWEQGIAAVNAFCISTFGNTDCYGIQDNAQKGFKIYSIFSFIFIAVVSIVTSILMLVLIISVRIWIGAELINNSNLNHTEAVLWFLIPTVGAALTGIFFITNIGTTLTSFILLSITFFTSSFTFLVLATLAMVITHYSPNTSHQVKTKITLIMSFTAFGVISTAAALVTVIFGSIYWATENELDTATATSLACTFDYSNSCSNCPSSCPEWEYDEVEQVLRSAFKVAVLLGALLTLFGICSIWTGIRWYKHYRHHKVDYV
;
A
#
# COMPACT_ATOMS: atom_id res chain seq x y z
N MET A 1 15.15 -66.47 26.10
CA MET A 1 15.71 -65.97 24.83
C MET A 1 14.81 -66.48 23.71
N ALA A 2 14.20 -65.54 22.95
CA ALA A 2 13.66 -65.61 21.58
C ALA A 2 12.99 -66.92 21.09
N THR A 3 11.81 -67.00 20.47
CA THR A 3 10.70 -66.09 20.12
C THR A 3 9.59 -67.07 19.69
N ILE A 4 8.38 -66.98 20.25
CA ILE A 4 7.24 -67.82 19.83
C ILE A 4 6.19 -66.89 19.22
N THR A 5 5.91 -67.05 17.94
CA THR A 5 4.68 -66.57 17.31
C THR A 5 3.71 -67.73 17.17
N PRO A 6 2.44 -67.55 17.57
CA PRO A 6 1.36 -68.35 17.01
C PRO A 6 0.35 -67.43 16.32
N THR A 7 0.21 -67.58 15.01
CA THR A 7 -0.98 -67.15 14.27
C THR A 7 -2.14 -68.07 14.66
N LYS A 8 -3.23 -67.47 15.14
CA LYS A 8 -4.39 -68.15 15.70
C LYS A 8 -5.48 -68.37 14.64
N ASN A 9 -6.07 -69.54 14.78
CA ASN A 9 -7.18 -70.20 14.09
C ASN A 9 -8.52 -69.43 13.95
N GLU A 10 -9.24 -69.88 12.92
CA GLU A 10 -10.65 -70.30 12.84
C GLU A 10 -11.82 -69.28 12.99
N SER A 11 -12.49 -69.12 11.85
CA SER A 11 -13.94 -69.30 11.60
C SER A 11 -14.92 -69.35 12.78
N ARG A 12 -15.94 -68.49 12.75
CA ARG A 12 -17.34 -68.89 12.46
C ARG A 12 -18.29 -67.68 12.39
N THR A 13 -19.09 -67.71 11.32
CA THR A 13 -20.41 -67.11 11.10
C THR A 13 -21.18 -66.58 12.32
N SER A 14 -21.57 -65.31 12.25
CA SER A 14 -22.89 -64.86 12.71
C SER A 14 -23.42 -63.73 11.83
N THR A 15 -24.63 -63.95 11.38
CA THR A 15 -25.47 -63.10 10.53
C THR A 15 -25.81 -61.81 11.27
N ILE A 16 -25.36 -60.66 10.77
CA ILE A 16 -25.88 -59.35 11.23
C ILE A 16 -26.79 -58.81 10.13
N ILE A 17 -28.09 -58.96 10.37
CA ILE A 17 -29.14 -58.19 9.71
C ILE A 17 -28.94 -56.73 10.15
N GLN A 18 -28.42 -55.89 9.27
CA GLN A 18 -28.53 -54.43 9.45
C GLN A 18 -29.99 -54.02 9.25
N LEU A 19 -30.70 -53.82 10.35
CA LEU A 19 -31.93 -53.04 10.39
C LEU A 19 -31.59 -51.58 10.05
N ASP A 20 -31.81 -51.21 8.78
CA ASP A 20 -31.91 -49.81 8.33
C ASP A 20 -33.20 -49.20 8.88
N LEU A 21 -33.17 -48.85 10.18
CA LEU A 21 -34.18 -48.03 10.82
C LEU A 21 -33.55 -46.69 11.19
N GLY A 22 -33.89 -45.65 10.42
CA GLY A 22 -33.89 -44.29 10.98
C GLY A 22 -33.13 -43.21 10.22
N ARG A 23 -33.14 -43.18 8.87
CA ARG A 23 -32.71 -41.97 8.14
C ARG A 23 -33.75 -41.34 7.20
N LYS A 24 -35.00 -41.80 7.25
CA LYS A 24 -36.12 -41.18 6.51
C LYS A 24 -37.17 -40.45 7.38
N SER A 25 -37.17 -40.59 8.71
CA SER A 25 -38.21 -39.96 9.56
C SER A 25 -37.90 -38.53 10.03
N HIS A 26 -36.61 -38.13 10.12
CA HIS A 26 -36.27 -36.77 10.55
C HIS A 26 -36.54 -35.69 9.49
N LYS A 27 -36.55 -36.05 8.20
CA LYS A 27 -36.89 -35.12 7.11
C LYS A 27 -38.40 -34.88 7.00
N ARG A 28 -39.24 -35.87 7.38
CA ARG A 28 -40.71 -35.71 7.41
C ARG A 28 -41.21 -34.89 8.60
N ARG A 29 -40.61 -35.03 9.79
CA ARG A 29 -41.02 -34.24 10.97
C ARG A 29 -40.76 -32.73 10.82
N ARG A 30 -39.67 -32.30 10.17
CA ARG A 30 -39.44 -30.86 9.91
C ARG A 30 -40.43 -30.27 8.89
N SER A 31 -40.88 -31.05 7.90
CA SER A 31 -41.91 -30.57 6.95
C SER A 31 -43.32 -30.51 7.54
N MET A 32 -43.64 -31.33 8.54
CA MET A 32 -44.94 -31.31 9.21
C MET A 32 -45.06 -30.18 10.23
N VAL A 33 -43.98 -29.88 10.98
CA VAL A 33 -43.98 -28.74 11.92
C VAL A 33 -44.06 -27.41 11.17
N ALA A 34 -43.43 -27.28 9.99
CA ALA A 34 -43.58 -26.11 9.14
C ALA A 34 -45.01 -25.93 8.56
N ARG A 35 -45.74 -27.04 8.30
CA ARG A 35 -47.13 -26.98 7.84
C ARG A 35 -48.15 -26.66 8.94
N MET A 36 -47.87 -26.98 10.21
CA MET A 36 -48.76 -26.65 11.32
C MET A 36 -48.59 -25.22 11.83
N ALA A 37 -47.48 -24.55 11.52
CA ALA A 37 -47.23 -23.17 11.94
C ALA A 37 -47.82 -22.10 11.00
N GLY A 38 -48.55 -22.47 9.95
CA GLY A 38 -49.10 -21.49 8.99
C GLY A 38 -48.03 -20.66 8.26
N VAL A 39 -46.75 -21.03 8.37
CA VAL A 39 -45.66 -20.36 7.68
C VAL A 39 -45.68 -20.85 6.24
N LYS A 40 -46.32 -20.08 5.36
CA LYS A 40 -46.06 -20.14 3.91
C LYS A 40 -44.56 -19.95 3.74
N GLN A 41 -43.83 -21.06 3.59
CA GLN A 41 -42.48 -21.04 3.09
C GLN A 41 -42.59 -20.75 1.59
N GLU A 42 -42.83 -19.47 1.27
CA GLU A 42 -42.56 -18.92 -0.05
C GLU A 42 -41.06 -19.16 -0.27
N THR A 43 -40.79 -20.30 -0.90
CA THR A 43 -39.58 -20.48 -1.67
C THR A 43 -39.71 -19.50 -2.83
N GLN A 44 -39.43 -18.22 -2.56
CA GLN A 44 -39.01 -17.30 -3.59
C GLN A 44 -37.78 -17.97 -4.19
N SER A 45 -37.99 -18.69 -5.29
CA SER A 45 -36.95 -19.01 -6.23
C SER A 45 -36.38 -17.65 -6.63
N PHE A 46 -35.32 -17.23 -5.94
CA PHE A 46 -34.46 -16.16 -6.40
C PHE A 46 -34.01 -16.61 -7.78
N GLU A 47 -34.71 -16.14 -8.81
CA GLU A 47 -34.22 -16.18 -10.17
C GLU A 47 -32.89 -15.44 -10.10
N TRP A 48 -31.80 -16.21 -10.07
CA TRP A 48 -30.46 -15.67 -10.13
C TRP A 48 -30.44 -14.82 -11.38
N PHE A 49 -30.36 -13.51 -11.17
CA PHE A 49 -30.35 -12.51 -12.22
C PHE A 49 -29.17 -12.85 -13.10
N HIS A 50 -29.39 -13.60 -14.19
CA HIS A 50 -28.29 -14.05 -15.03
C HIS A 50 -27.74 -12.79 -15.68
N PRO A 51 -26.54 -12.36 -15.27
CA PRO A 51 -26.01 -11.10 -15.74
C PRO A 51 -25.83 -11.22 -17.25
N SER A 52 -26.20 -10.16 -17.97
CA SER A 52 -26.20 -10.20 -19.43
C SER A 52 -24.83 -10.67 -19.93
N LYS A 53 -24.81 -11.55 -20.93
CA LYS A 53 -23.55 -12.01 -21.58
C LYS A 53 -22.65 -10.83 -21.96
N GLN A 54 -23.25 -9.66 -22.19
CA GLN A 54 -22.58 -8.40 -22.46
C GLN A 54 -21.79 -7.85 -21.26
N LEU A 55 -22.33 -7.86 -20.04
CA LEU A 55 -21.63 -7.39 -18.84
C LEU A 55 -20.42 -8.29 -18.52
N TYR A 56 -20.58 -9.61 -18.64
CA TYR A 56 -19.48 -10.56 -18.50
C TYR A 56 -18.35 -10.29 -19.51
N LYS A 57 -18.71 -10.05 -20.79
CA LYS A 57 -17.74 -9.70 -21.84
C LYS A 57 -16.98 -8.41 -21.48
N LYS A 58 -17.68 -7.38 -21.01
CA LYS A 58 -17.08 -6.10 -20.57
C LYS A 58 -16.12 -6.29 -19.39
N MET A 59 -16.52 -7.04 -18.35
CA MET A 59 -15.65 -7.32 -17.19
C MET A 59 -14.39 -8.09 -17.61
N ARG A 60 -14.53 -9.11 -18.46
CA ARG A 60 -13.39 -9.88 -18.96
C ARG A 60 -12.43 -8.99 -19.77
N SER A 61 -12.94 -8.09 -20.60
CA SER A 61 -12.13 -7.11 -21.32
C SER A 61 -11.40 -6.16 -20.37
N ALA A 62 -12.10 -5.61 -19.37
CA ALA A 62 -11.50 -4.71 -18.38
C ALA A 62 -10.40 -5.39 -17.55
N ILE A 63 -10.59 -6.64 -17.10
CA ILE A 63 -9.55 -7.41 -16.40
C ILE A 63 -8.37 -7.70 -17.33
N THR A 64 -8.62 -8.00 -18.61
CA THR A 64 -7.55 -8.20 -19.59
C THR A 64 -6.70 -6.94 -19.75
N LEU A 65 -7.36 -5.78 -19.87
CA LEU A 65 -6.70 -4.50 -20.00
C LEU A 65 -5.91 -4.15 -18.73
N LEU A 66 -6.49 -4.35 -17.54
CA LEU A 66 -5.79 -4.14 -16.27
C LEU A 66 -4.57 -5.05 -16.14
N THR A 67 -4.70 -6.33 -16.51
CA THR A 67 -3.58 -7.30 -16.50
C THR A 67 -2.48 -6.84 -17.44
N LEU A 68 -2.84 -6.41 -18.65
CA LEU A 68 -1.87 -5.95 -19.66
C LEU A 68 -1.14 -4.70 -19.18
N ILE A 69 -1.86 -3.69 -18.69
CA ILE A 69 -1.26 -2.45 -18.18
C ILE A 69 -0.34 -2.73 -17.00
N THR A 70 -0.80 -3.50 -16.02
CA THR A 70 0.00 -3.82 -14.83
C THR A 70 1.20 -4.70 -15.17
N PHE A 71 1.08 -5.58 -16.17
CA PHE A 71 2.20 -6.35 -16.70
C PHE A 71 3.23 -5.45 -17.40
N ILE A 72 2.81 -4.59 -18.33
CA ILE A 72 3.70 -3.63 -19.01
C ILE A 72 4.40 -2.75 -17.98
N TYR A 73 3.66 -2.28 -16.99
CA TYR A 73 4.19 -1.43 -15.92
C TYR A 73 5.20 -2.18 -15.06
N THR A 74 4.90 -3.41 -14.64
CA THR A 74 5.84 -4.27 -13.90
C THR A 74 7.10 -4.56 -14.73
N LEU A 75 6.95 -4.83 -16.03
CA LEU A 75 8.08 -5.11 -16.92
C LEU A 75 8.94 -3.86 -17.16
N PHE A 76 8.33 -2.69 -17.39
CA PHE A 76 9.02 -1.41 -17.47
C PHE A 76 9.85 -1.17 -16.20
N PHE A 77 9.27 -1.43 -15.02
CA PHE A 77 9.99 -1.34 -13.75
C PHE A 77 11.10 -2.36 -13.61
N ILE A 78 10.86 -3.63 -13.93
CA ILE A 78 11.92 -4.65 -13.88
C ILE A 78 13.08 -4.25 -14.79
N LEU A 79 12.81 -3.72 -15.98
CA LEU A 79 13.86 -3.24 -16.88
C LEU A 79 14.62 -2.07 -16.25
N LEU A 80 13.92 -1.07 -15.73
CA LEU A 80 14.49 0.07 -15.01
C LEU A 80 15.36 -0.33 -13.82
N VAL A 81 14.85 -1.28 -13.04
CA VAL A 81 15.46 -1.75 -11.81
C VAL A 81 16.64 -2.68 -12.12
N SER A 82 16.52 -3.54 -13.15
CA SER A 82 17.58 -4.45 -13.57
C SER A 82 18.84 -3.74 -14.05
N SER A 83 18.72 -2.50 -14.56
CA SER A 83 19.87 -1.66 -14.90
C SER A 83 20.61 -1.05 -13.69
N GLY A 84 20.10 -1.18 -12.46
CA GLY A 84 20.70 -0.53 -11.28
C GLY A 84 20.62 -1.29 -9.93
N PHE A 85 20.03 -2.49 -9.88
CA PHE A 85 19.58 -3.12 -8.63
C PHE A 85 20.67 -3.41 -7.58
N SER A 86 21.93 -3.60 -7.99
CA SER A 86 23.01 -3.94 -7.05
C SER A 86 23.28 -2.86 -6.01
N ASN A 87 22.90 -1.60 -6.30
CA ASN A 87 23.22 -0.45 -5.45
C ASN A 87 21.98 0.15 -4.75
N TRP A 88 20.81 -0.51 -4.83
CA TRP A 88 19.59 -0.02 -4.18
C TRP A 88 19.53 -0.32 -2.68
N THR A 89 20.39 -1.20 -2.16
CA THR A 89 20.43 -1.54 -0.73
C THR A 89 20.98 -0.42 0.16
N THR A 90 21.68 0.56 -0.43
CA THR A 90 22.15 1.78 0.27
C THR A 90 21.17 2.94 0.16
N LEU A 91 20.13 2.84 -0.68
CA LEU A 91 18.98 3.74 -0.67
C LEU A 91 18.08 3.30 0.50
N THR A 92 18.32 3.87 1.68
CA THR A 92 17.42 3.69 2.82
C THR A 92 15.99 4.03 2.39
N PRO A 93 14.99 3.25 2.80
CA PRO A 93 13.59 3.48 2.46
C PRO A 93 13.09 4.69 3.25
N SER A 94 13.51 5.89 2.89
CA SER A 94 12.77 7.07 3.29
C SER A 94 11.51 7.11 2.45
N VAL A 95 10.35 7.24 3.11
CA VAL A 95 9.06 7.45 2.43
C VAL A 95 9.09 8.75 1.61
N VAL A 96 10.05 9.63 1.92
CA VAL A 96 10.37 10.84 1.17
C VAL A 96 11.24 10.54 -0.06
N ASN A 97 11.98 9.43 -0.09
CA ASN A 97 12.67 8.99 -1.30
C ASN A 97 11.71 8.30 -2.24
N LEU A 98 11.38 9.03 -3.29
CA LEU A 98 10.47 8.63 -4.34
C LEU A 98 10.88 7.30 -4.98
N TYR A 99 12.18 6.99 -5.07
CA TYR A 99 12.65 5.69 -5.53
C TYR A 99 12.21 4.55 -4.60
N GLY A 100 12.10 4.79 -3.29
CA GLY A 100 11.46 3.88 -2.34
C GLY A 100 9.96 3.71 -2.62
N GLY A 101 9.25 4.80 -2.93
CA GLY A 101 7.85 4.75 -3.36
C GLY A 101 7.66 3.96 -4.67
N LEU A 102 8.55 4.13 -5.64
CA LEU A 102 8.61 3.35 -6.88
C LEU A 102 8.92 1.86 -6.59
N GLY A 103 9.82 1.62 -5.65
CA GLY A 103 10.15 0.29 -5.14
C GLY A 103 8.96 -0.43 -4.49
N ILE A 104 7.96 0.30 -3.97
CA ILE A 104 6.70 -0.25 -3.46
C ILE A 104 5.68 -0.42 -4.60
N LEU A 105 5.59 0.53 -5.54
CA LEU A 105 4.69 0.46 -6.69
C LEU A 105 4.92 -0.77 -7.57
N CYS A 106 6.18 -1.12 -7.84
CA CYS A 106 6.54 -2.26 -8.68
C CYS A 106 6.00 -3.61 -8.15
N PRO A 107 6.34 -4.07 -6.92
CA PRO A 107 5.82 -5.32 -6.39
C PRO A 107 4.31 -5.26 -6.22
N LEU A 108 3.74 -4.11 -5.83
CA LEU A 108 2.29 -3.94 -5.76
C LEU A 108 1.62 -4.14 -7.12
N SER A 109 2.24 -3.66 -8.20
CA SER A 109 1.79 -3.87 -9.58
C SER A 109 1.91 -5.32 -10.03
N GLY A 110 2.98 -6.00 -9.66
CA GLY A 110 3.12 -7.44 -9.84
C GLY A 110 1.99 -8.20 -9.15
N VAL A 111 1.67 -7.87 -7.90
CA VAL A 111 0.56 -8.49 -7.15
C VAL A 111 -0.77 -8.21 -7.83
N VAL A 112 -1.07 -6.96 -8.23
CA VAL A 112 -2.29 -6.61 -8.97
C VAL A 112 -2.38 -7.39 -10.28
N CYS A 113 -1.28 -7.54 -11.02
CA CYS A 113 -1.21 -8.31 -12.25
C CYS A 113 -1.56 -9.78 -12.00
N LEU A 114 -0.92 -10.42 -11.02
CA LEU A 114 -1.18 -11.82 -10.65
C LEU A 114 -2.64 -12.02 -10.22
N PHE A 115 -3.17 -11.15 -9.36
CA PHE A 115 -4.58 -11.19 -8.95
C PHE A 115 -5.52 -11.03 -10.15
N SER A 116 -5.19 -10.17 -11.11
CA SER A 116 -6.00 -9.99 -12.34
C SER A 116 -6.05 -11.28 -13.17
N ILE A 117 -4.93 -12.00 -13.29
CA ILE A 117 -4.86 -13.30 -13.98
C ILE A 117 -5.74 -14.34 -13.26
N PHE A 118 -5.61 -14.44 -11.94
CA PHE A 118 -6.44 -15.36 -11.14
C PHE A 118 -7.93 -15.05 -11.27
N SER A 119 -8.31 -13.77 -11.25
CA SER A 119 -9.70 -13.35 -11.38
C SER A 119 -10.31 -13.72 -12.73
N LYS A 120 -9.50 -13.68 -13.79
CA LYS A 120 -9.90 -14.15 -15.12
C LYS A 120 -10.29 -15.63 -15.11
N LYS A 121 -9.54 -16.46 -14.39
CA LYS A 121 -9.82 -17.89 -14.21
C LYS A 121 -11.08 -18.10 -13.36
N THR A 122 -11.20 -17.37 -12.25
CA THR A 122 -12.38 -17.42 -11.37
C THR A 122 -13.67 -17.06 -12.11
N LEU A 123 -13.66 -15.99 -12.91
CA LEU A 123 -14.83 -15.57 -13.68
C LEU A 123 -15.30 -16.62 -14.67
N LYS A 124 -14.41 -17.46 -15.21
CA LYS A 124 -14.78 -18.58 -16.08
C LYS A 124 -15.53 -19.68 -15.32
N GLN A 125 -15.24 -19.84 -14.03
CA GLN A 125 -15.82 -20.88 -13.18
C GLN A 125 -17.10 -20.44 -12.44
N PHE A 126 -17.52 -19.16 -12.59
CA PHE A 126 -18.69 -18.59 -11.91
C PHE A 126 -18.70 -18.80 -10.39
N ASN A 127 -17.52 -18.87 -9.77
CA ASN A 127 -17.43 -19.02 -8.32
C ASN A 127 -17.56 -17.64 -7.66
N VAL A 128 -18.59 -17.44 -6.85
CA VAL A 128 -18.90 -16.17 -6.19
C VAL A 128 -17.88 -15.83 -5.11
N ALA A 129 -17.42 -16.81 -4.34
CA ALA A 129 -16.54 -16.56 -3.19
C ALA A 129 -15.20 -15.90 -3.58
N PRO A 130 -14.43 -16.39 -4.57
CA PRO A 130 -13.19 -15.74 -4.96
C PRO A 130 -13.43 -14.40 -5.68
N LEU A 131 -14.62 -14.15 -6.26
CA LEU A 131 -14.95 -12.85 -6.85
C LEU A 131 -15.23 -11.80 -5.77
N ILE A 132 -15.80 -12.19 -4.63
CA ILE A 132 -15.92 -11.33 -3.45
C ILE A 132 -14.53 -10.97 -2.89
N ARG A 133 -13.62 -11.95 -2.77
CA ARG A 133 -12.23 -11.68 -2.33
C ARG A 133 -11.52 -10.71 -3.26
N PHE A 134 -11.73 -10.86 -4.57
CA PHE A 134 -11.20 -9.96 -5.58
C PHE A 134 -11.73 -8.53 -5.43
N TYR A 135 -13.03 -8.37 -5.20
CA TYR A 135 -13.64 -7.06 -4.94
C TYR A 135 -12.96 -6.37 -3.75
N TRP A 136 -12.76 -7.08 -2.65
CA TRP A 136 -12.11 -6.53 -1.46
C TRP A 136 -10.64 -6.22 -1.68
N PHE A 137 -9.89 -7.13 -2.31
CA PHE A 137 -8.49 -6.89 -2.65
C PHE A 137 -8.27 -5.57 -3.41
N TYR A 138 -9.07 -5.29 -4.45
CA TYR A 138 -8.93 -4.01 -5.16
C TYR A 138 -9.39 -2.81 -4.35
N ASN A 139 -10.43 -2.95 -3.52
CA ASN A 139 -10.76 -1.87 -2.58
C ASN A 139 -9.62 -1.56 -1.60
N TYR A 140 -8.75 -2.54 -1.31
CA TYR A 140 -7.61 -2.38 -0.41
C TYR A 140 -6.42 -1.72 -1.08
N VAL A 141 -6.18 -2.10 -2.33
CA VAL A 141 -5.01 -1.64 -3.09
C VAL A 141 -5.27 -0.28 -3.75
N LEU A 142 -6.51 0.03 -4.13
CA LEU A 142 -6.86 1.27 -4.82
C LEU A 142 -6.43 2.55 -4.07
N PRO A 143 -6.66 2.71 -2.76
CA PRO A 143 -6.24 3.91 -2.04
C PRO A 143 -4.72 4.10 -2.02
N VAL A 144 -3.97 2.98 -1.94
CA VAL A 144 -2.49 2.99 -1.99
C VAL A 144 -2.00 3.44 -3.38
N TYR A 145 -2.63 2.97 -4.45
CA TYR A 145 -2.31 3.43 -5.81
C TYR A 145 -2.59 4.91 -6.03
N LEU A 146 -3.75 5.39 -5.55
CA LEU A 146 -4.10 6.81 -5.66
C LEU A 146 -3.11 7.68 -4.90
N PHE A 147 -2.72 7.27 -3.69
CA PHE A 147 -1.68 7.97 -2.91
C PHE A 147 -0.35 8.04 -3.67
N LEU A 148 0.15 6.90 -4.16
CA LEU A 148 1.41 6.84 -4.89
C LEU A 148 1.36 7.63 -6.22
N ALA A 149 0.20 7.67 -6.88
CA ALA A 149 -0.02 8.50 -8.05
C ALA A 149 0.08 10.00 -7.73
N LEU A 150 -0.54 10.44 -6.63
CA LEU A 150 -0.51 11.84 -6.19
C LEU A 150 0.90 12.28 -5.79
N VAL A 151 1.61 11.43 -5.04
CA VAL A 151 3.00 11.68 -4.65
C VAL A 151 3.89 11.83 -5.89
N SER A 152 3.63 11.09 -6.96
CA SER A 152 4.44 11.16 -8.18
C SER A 152 4.32 12.49 -8.96
N PHE A 153 3.27 13.30 -8.76
CA PHE A 153 3.10 14.56 -9.50
C PHE A 153 3.94 15.72 -8.97
N ASP A 154 4.27 15.74 -7.69
CA ASP A 154 4.77 16.95 -7.00
C ASP A 154 6.27 16.88 -6.67
N TYR A 155 6.95 15.87 -7.19
CA TYR A 155 8.30 15.52 -6.77
C TYR A 155 9.41 15.99 -7.71
N GLU A 156 9.07 16.57 -8.85
CA GLU A 156 10.04 17.07 -9.82
C GLU A 156 11.07 18.01 -9.18
N ALA A 157 10.61 18.96 -8.36
CA ALA A 157 11.47 19.94 -7.72
C ALA A 157 12.47 19.29 -6.76
N THR A 158 12.01 18.37 -5.90
CA THR A 158 12.87 17.60 -4.98
C THR A 158 13.91 16.79 -5.72
N ILE A 159 13.54 16.19 -6.85
CA ILE A 159 14.49 15.39 -7.65
C ILE A 159 15.53 16.26 -8.33
N SER A 160 15.14 17.46 -8.80
CA SER A 160 16.11 18.38 -9.37
C SER A 160 17.18 18.76 -8.35
N ILE A 161 16.79 18.99 -7.09
CA ILE A 161 17.70 19.29 -5.98
C ILE A 161 18.58 18.08 -5.68
N TRP A 162 17.98 16.89 -5.52
CA TRP A 162 18.74 15.68 -5.23
C TRP A 162 19.70 15.28 -6.34
N ASN A 163 19.32 15.48 -7.60
CA ASN A 163 20.20 15.26 -8.73
C ASN A 163 21.42 16.17 -8.68
N LEU A 164 21.25 17.41 -8.23
CA LEU A 164 22.35 18.36 -8.09
C LEU A 164 23.26 17.96 -6.91
N LYS A 165 22.68 17.71 -5.74
CA LYS A 165 23.44 17.51 -4.48
C LYS A 165 24.02 16.11 -4.32
N LEU A 166 23.33 15.09 -4.82
CA LEU A 166 23.70 13.70 -4.60
C LEU A 166 24.43 13.08 -5.81
N TRP A 167 24.71 13.85 -6.85
CA TRP A 167 25.32 13.36 -8.10
C TRP A 167 26.62 12.58 -7.87
N ASP A 168 27.49 13.15 -7.03
CA ASP A 168 28.83 12.62 -6.80
C ASP A 168 28.84 11.38 -5.90
N THR A 169 27.70 11.08 -5.30
CA THR A 169 27.56 10.04 -4.29
C THR A 169 27.46 8.66 -4.93
N GLY A 170 27.85 7.63 -4.18
CA GLY A 170 27.73 6.24 -4.63
C GLY A 170 26.29 5.83 -4.97
N SER A 171 25.29 6.49 -4.36
CA SER A 171 23.87 6.24 -4.61
C SER A 171 23.41 6.62 -6.03
N TYR A 172 24.11 7.56 -6.67
CA TYR A 172 23.88 7.98 -8.06
C TYR A 172 24.79 7.29 -9.07
N LEU A 173 25.61 6.31 -8.67
CA LEU A 173 26.51 5.62 -9.60
C LEU A 173 25.78 4.96 -10.77
N TRP A 174 24.59 4.40 -10.51
CA TRP A 174 23.77 3.79 -11.57
C TRP A 174 23.20 4.84 -12.53
N VAL A 175 22.80 6.02 -12.01
CA VAL A 175 22.35 7.16 -12.83
C VAL A 175 23.49 7.59 -13.74
N ARG A 176 24.68 7.80 -13.17
CA ARG A 176 25.88 8.14 -13.91
C ARG A 176 26.23 7.08 -14.96
N GLY A 177 26.05 5.80 -14.64
CA GLY A 177 26.24 4.70 -15.59
C GLY A 177 25.34 4.76 -16.83
N LEU A 178 24.16 5.37 -16.73
CA LEU A 178 23.19 5.48 -17.83
C LEU A 178 23.33 6.78 -18.63
N PHE A 179 23.62 7.90 -17.95
CA PHE A 179 23.61 9.23 -18.58
C PHE A 179 24.99 9.76 -18.95
N CYS A 180 26.05 9.19 -18.40
CA CYS A 180 27.40 9.58 -18.75
C CYS A 180 27.99 8.72 -19.85
N GLN A 181 29.11 9.18 -20.42
CA GLN A 181 29.86 8.39 -21.36
C GLN A 181 30.39 7.09 -20.72
N GLY A 182 30.53 6.05 -21.54
CA GLY A 182 30.97 4.74 -21.09
C GLY A 182 32.34 4.83 -20.39
N GLY A 183 32.43 4.24 -19.19
CA GLY A 183 33.66 4.22 -18.39
C GLY A 183 33.90 5.45 -17.52
N THR A 184 33.04 6.49 -17.59
CA THR A 184 33.23 7.74 -16.83
C THR A 184 32.26 7.89 -15.66
N SER A 185 31.42 6.88 -15.41
CA SER A 185 30.42 6.91 -14.35
C SER A 185 31.05 6.93 -12.96
N THR A 186 32.21 6.31 -12.78
CA THR A 186 32.96 6.29 -11.51
C THR A 186 33.60 7.65 -11.20
N THR A 187 34.06 8.38 -12.21
CA THR A 187 34.66 9.71 -12.09
C THR A 187 33.63 10.84 -12.07
N THR A 188 32.41 10.54 -11.62
CA THR A 188 31.27 11.47 -11.53
C THR A 188 30.91 12.21 -12.82
N CYS A 189 31.46 11.76 -13.97
CA CYS A 189 31.31 12.44 -15.25
C CYS A 189 31.79 13.90 -15.16
N ASN A 190 32.70 14.13 -14.23
CA ASN A 190 33.32 15.38 -13.89
C ASN A 190 34.84 15.15 -13.78
N VAL A 191 35.58 16.23 -13.59
CA VAL A 191 37.01 16.21 -13.35
C VAL A 191 37.26 15.99 -11.86
N PRO A 192 38.13 15.03 -11.46
CA PRO A 192 38.52 14.86 -10.07
C PRO A 192 39.06 16.17 -9.48
N GLU A 193 38.70 16.46 -8.23
CA GLU A 193 39.08 17.69 -7.53
C GLU A 193 40.61 17.90 -7.50
N SER A 194 41.38 16.83 -7.34
CA SER A 194 42.85 16.86 -7.39
C SER A 194 43.45 17.34 -8.72
N THR A 195 42.67 17.29 -9.80
CA THR A 195 43.09 17.80 -11.12
C THR A 195 42.84 19.31 -11.22
N TRP A 196 41.83 19.83 -10.52
CA TRP A 196 41.57 21.27 -10.42
C TRP A 196 42.68 22.00 -9.68
N GLU A 197 43.25 21.39 -8.64
CA GLU A 197 44.39 21.92 -7.88
C GLU A 197 45.64 22.11 -8.76
N GLN A 198 45.75 21.36 -9.86
CA GLN A 198 46.86 21.43 -10.82
C GLN A 198 46.64 22.49 -11.91
N GLY A 199 45.49 23.18 -11.90
CA GLY A 199 45.15 24.27 -12.80
C GLY A 199 44.45 23.85 -14.09
N ILE A 200 43.95 24.84 -14.83
CA ILE A 200 43.08 24.66 -16.02
C ILE A 200 43.74 23.80 -17.11
N ALA A 201 45.06 23.84 -17.26
CA ALA A 201 45.76 23.02 -18.25
C ALA A 201 45.66 21.52 -17.93
N ALA A 202 45.73 21.14 -16.65
CA ALA A 202 45.59 19.75 -16.20
C ALA A 202 44.15 19.28 -16.34
N VAL A 203 43.18 20.14 -16.02
CA VAL A 203 41.74 19.90 -16.24
C VAL A 203 41.47 19.64 -17.72
N ASN A 204 41.92 20.52 -18.61
CA ASN A 204 41.73 20.35 -20.05
C ASN A 204 42.43 19.08 -20.57
N ALA A 205 43.62 18.76 -20.07
CA ALA A 205 44.32 17.54 -20.44
C ALA A 205 43.55 16.28 -20.01
N PHE A 206 43.01 16.26 -18.78
CA PHE A 206 42.15 15.19 -18.29
C PHE A 206 40.87 15.07 -19.10
N CYS A 207 40.25 16.21 -19.43
CA CYS A 207 39.04 16.25 -20.23
C CYS A 207 39.24 15.63 -21.61
N ILE A 208 40.33 16.02 -22.29
CA ILE A 208 40.68 15.49 -23.60
C ILE A 208 41.02 13.99 -23.49
N SER A 209 41.79 13.58 -22.48
CA SER A 209 42.21 12.18 -22.36
C SER A 209 41.06 11.23 -22.00
N THR A 210 40.12 11.68 -21.18
CA THR A 210 39.06 10.84 -20.62
C THR A 210 37.78 10.91 -21.44
N PHE A 211 37.42 12.10 -21.93
CA PHE A 211 36.16 12.35 -22.62
C PHE A 211 36.32 12.76 -24.09
N GLY A 212 37.56 13.01 -24.55
CA GLY A 212 37.80 13.52 -25.91
C GLY A 212 37.26 14.94 -26.14
N ASN A 213 37.00 15.70 -25.07
CA ASN A 213 36.43 17.04 -25.11
C ASN A 213 37.21 17.98 -24.18
N THR A 214 37.18 19.29 -24.40
CA THR A 214 37.77 20.29 -23.48
C THR A 214 36.80 20.75 -22.41
N ASP A 215 35.48 20.57 -22.61
CA ASP A 215 34.44 21.02 -21.69
C ASP A 215 33.86 19.86 -20.86
N CYS A 216 34.52 19.52 -19.76
CA CYS A 216 34.01 18.50 -18.84
C CYS A 216 32.77 18.95 -18.04
N TYR A 217 32.66 20.23 -17.70
CA TYR A 217 31.47 20.75 -17.00
C TYR A 217 30.23 20.59 -17.87
N GLY A 218 30.34 20.91 -19.17
CA GLY A 218 29.27 20.65 -20.11
C GLY A 218 28.86 19.18 -20.20
N ILE A 219 29.78 18.23 -19.98
CA ILE A 219 29.44 16.79 -19.96
C ILE A 219 28.60 16.45 -18.72
N GLN A 220 29.01 16.91 -17.55
CA GLN A 220 28.25 16.71 -16.31
C GLN A 220 26.87 17.36 -16.42
N ASP A 221 26.80 18.62 -16.85
CA ASP A 221 25.54 19.38 -17.00
C ASP A 221 24.61 18.69 -18.00
N ASN A 222 25.13 18.20 -19.12
CA ASN A 222 24.35 17.46 -20.09
C ASN A 222 23.82 16.13 -19.52
N ALA A 223 24.64 15.41 -18.75
CA ALA A 223 24.22 14.17 -18.09
C ALA A 223 23.13 14.43 -17.02
N GLN A 224 23.33 15.43 -16.17
CA GLN A 224 22.36 15.85 -15.16
C GLN A 224 21.06 16.33 -15.80
N LYS A 225 21.13 17.12 -16.87
CA LYS A 225 19.97 17.56 -17.66
C LYS A 225 19.24 16.38 -18.30
N GLY A 226 19.98 15.43 -18.85
CA GLY A 226 19.43 14.19 -19.40
C GLY A 226 18.66 13.39 -18.36
N PHE A 227 19.24 13.21 -17.17
CA PHE A 227 18.57 12.54 -16.06
C PHE A 227 17.35 13.31 -15.55
N LYS A 228 17.42 14.64 -15.47
CA LYS A 228 16.27 15.49 -15.09
C LYS A 228 15.09 15.27 -16.04
N ILE A 229 15.32 15.35 -17.35
CA ILE A 229 14.28 15.12 -18.37
C ILE A 229 13.73 13.70 -18.25
N TYR A 230 14.62 12.71 -18.10
CA TYR A 230 14.22 11.31 -17.94
C TYR A 230 13.35 11.08 -16.70
N SER A 231 13.74 11.68 -15.57
CA SER A 231 13.03 11.62 -14.30
C SER A 231 11.64 12.22 -14.43
N ILE A 232 11.52 13.44 -14.96
CA ILE A 232 10.23 14.11 -15.20
C ILE A 232 9.30 13.21 -16.03
N PHE A 233 9.80 12.70 -17.17
CA PHE A 233 9.02 11.81 -18.03
C PHE A 233 8.57 10.55 -17.29
N SER A 234 9.48 9.95 -16.52
CA SER A 234 9.19 8.74 -15.75
C SER A 234 8.11 9.00 -14.70
N PHE A 235 8.18 10.09 -13.93
CA PHE A 235 7.18 10.40 -12.91
C PHE A 235 5.81 10.73 -13.48
N ILE A 236 5.76 11.50 -14.57
CA ILE A 236 4.50 11.74 -15.29
C ILE A 236 3.92 10.41 -15.79
N PHE A 237 4.75 9.57 -16.41
CA PHE A 237 4.31 8.26 -16.91
C PHE A 237 3.77 7.38 -15.77
N ILE A 238 4.49 7.30 -14.65
CA ILE A 238 4.10 6.56 -13.44
C ILE A 238 2.77 7.09 -12.89
N ALA A 239 2.62 8.41 -12.77
CA ALA A 239 1.42 9.04 -12.27
C ALA A 239 0.21 8.75 -13.17
N VAL A 240 0.36 8.91 -14.49
CA VAL A 240 -0.67 8.63 -15.49
C VAL A 240 -1.07 7.15 -15.46
N VAL A 241 -0.11 6.23 -15.49
CA VAL A 241 -0.40 4.79 -15.45
C VAL A 241 -1.08 4.41 -14.14
N SER A 242 -0.65 4.98 -13.01
CA SER A 242 -1.26 4.73 -11.70
C SER A 242 -2.71 5.24 -11.64
N ILE A 243 -3.01 6.42 -12.22
CA ILE A 243 -4.39 6.93 -12.35
C ILE A 243 -5.23 6.01 -13.24
N VAL A 244 -4.74 5.65 -14.43
CA VAL A 244 -5.48 4.78 -15.36
C VAL A 244 -5.77 3.42 -14.70
N THR A 245 -4.78 2.85 -14.00
CA THR A 245 -4.92 1.60 -13.24
C THR A 245 -5.96 1.75 -12.14
N SER A 246 -5.95 2.88 -11.41
CA SER A 246 -6.94 3.19 -10.36
C SER A 246 -8.36 3.29 -10.91
N ILE A 247 -8.56 3.97 -12.04
CA ILE A 247 -9.85 4.06 -12.72
C ILE A 247 -10.33 2.67 -13.15
N LEU A 248 -9.44 1.85 -13.71
CA LEU A 248 -9.79 0.47 -14.11
C LEU A 248 -10.16 -0.39 -12.91
N MET A 249 -9.42 -0.31 -11.80
CA MET A 249 -9.78 -0.99 -10.55
C MET A 249 -11.15 -0.54 -10.04
N LEU A 250 -11.43 0.76 -10.06
CA LEU A 250 -12.72 1.31 -9.65
C LEU A 250 -13.87 0.81 -10.54
N VAL A 251 -13.69 0.80 -11.86
CA VAL A 251 -14.67 0.24 -12.81
C VAL A 251 -14.91 -1.24 -12.52
N LEU A 252 -13.88 -2.01 -12.20
CA LEU A 252 -14.01 -3.42 -11.85
C LEU A 252 -14.74 -3.63 -10.51
N ILE A 253 -14.40 -2.85 -9.48
CA ILE A 253 -15.08 -2.85 -8.18
C ILE A 253 -16.58 -2.59 -8.37
N ILE A 254 -16.94 -1.54 -9.11
CA ILE A 254 -18.34 -1.20 -9.39
C ILE A 254 -19.02 -2.31 -10.19
N SER A 255 -18.35 -2.84 -11.22
CA SER A 255 -18.90 -3.92 -12.05
C SER A 255 -19.18 -5.18 -11.26
N VAL A 256 -18.23 -5.61 -10.41
CA VAL A 256 -18.41 -6.78 -9.52
C VAL A 256 -19.55 -6.54 -8.54
N ARG A 257 -19.66 -5.32 -7.99
CA ARG A 257 -20.75 -4.95 -7.07
C ARG A 257 -22.12 -5.03 -7.71
N ILE A 258 -22.25 -4.59 -8.97
CA ILE A 258 -23.49 -4.72 -9.75
C ILE A 258 -23.76 -6.19 -10.06
N TRP A 259 -22.73 -6.96 -10.41
CA TRP A 259 -22.85 -8.36 -10.86
C TRP A 259 -23.25 -9.33 -9.76
N ILE A 260 -22.59 -9.27 -8.61
CA ILE A 260 -22.86 -10.13 -7.45
C ILE A 260 -24.09 -9.64 -6.68
N GLY A 261 -24.40 -8.34 -6.79
CA GLY A 261 -25.37 -7.65 -5.96
C GLY A 261 -24.71 -7.10 -4.69
N ALA A 262 -25.01 -5.83 -4.38
CA ALA A 262 -24.44 -5.15 -3.23
C ALA A 262 -24.79 -5.85 -1.91
N GLU A 263 -25.97 -6.44 -1.83
CA GLU A 263 -26.46 -7.14 -0.64
C GLU A 263 -25.66 -8.41 -0.33
N LEU A 264 -25.37 -9.22 -1.35
CA LEU A 264 -24.59 -10.45 -1.16
C LEU A 264 -23.14 -10.15 -0.76
N ILE A 265 -22.54 -9.09 -1.29
CA ILE A 265 -21.21 -8.62 -0.88
C ILE A 265 -21.24 -8.16 0.58
N ASN A 266 -22.21 -7.30 0.93
CA ASN A 266 -22.33 -6.75 2.29
C ASN A 266 -22.61 -7.85 3.34
N ASN A 267 -23.37 -8.89 2.98
CA ASN A 267 -23.75 -10.00 3.84
C ASN A 267 -22.76 -11.17 3.81
N SER A 268 -21.69 -11.08 3.03
CA SER A 268 -20.70 -12.15 2.95
C SER A 268 -19.87 -12.24 4.24
N ASN A 269 -19.76 -13.44 4.81
CA ASN A 269 -18.88 -13.70 5.97
C ASN A 269 -17.40 -13.37 5.69
N LEU A 270 -17.00 -13.28 4.41
CA LEU A 270 -15.67 -12.84 3.98
C LEU A 270 -15.37 -11.39 4.38
N ASN A 271 -16.38 -10.51 4.40
CA ASN A 271 -16.26 -9.12 4.83
C ASN A 271 -15.66 -9.01 6.24
N HIS A 272 -16.00 -9.96 7.11
CA HIS A 272 -15.58 -9.97 8.51
C HIS A 272 -14.08 -10.29 8.67
N THR A 273 -13.59 -11.38 8.06
CA THR A 273 -12.18 -11.77 8.19
C THR A 273 -11.26 -10.82 7.43
N GLU A 274 -11.71 -10.33 6.27
CA GLU A 274 -10.93 -9.41 5.44
C GLU A 274 -10.88 -7.99 6.03
N ALA A 275 -11.87 -7.58 6.85
CA ALA A 275 -11.83 -6.31 7.58
C ALA A 275 -10.59 -6.17 8.47
N VAL A 276 -10.04 -7.27 9.00
CA VAL A 276 -8.81 -7.24 9.81
C VAL A 276 -7.61 -6.83 8.97
N LEU A 277 -7.47 -7.40 7.77
CA LEU A 277 -6.41 -7.03 6.81
C LEU A 277 -6.51 -5.57 6.39
N TRP A 278 -7.72 -5.02 6.35
CA TRP A 278 -7.93 -3.63 5.98
C TRP A 278 -7.28 -2.63 6.93
N PHE A 279 -7.19 -2.99 8.22
CA PHE A 279 -6.57 -2.14 9.23
C PHE A 279 -5.06 -2.37 9.36
N LEU A 280 -4.51 -3.47 8.82
CA LEU A 280 -3.06 -3.72 8.87
C LEU A 280 -2.29 -2.72 7.99
N ILE A 281 -2.81 -2.37 6.81
CA ILE A 281 -2.17 -1.40 5.91
C ILE A 281 -2.00 -0.03 6.59
N PRO A 282 -3.06 0.63 7.10
CA PRO A 282 -2.89 1.91 7.79
C PRO A 282 -2.10 1.78 9.11
N THR A 283 -2.14 0.62 9.79
CA THR A 283 -1.30 0.37 10.98
C THR A 283 0.18 0.41 10.63
N VAL A 284 0.63 -0.41 9.67
CA VAL A 284 2.05 -0.52 9.30
C VAL A 284 2.50 0.76 8.60
N GLY A 285 1.70 1.31 7.69
CA GLY A 285 2.02 2.55 6.98
C GLY A 285 2.21 3.74 7.91
N ALA A 286 1.32 3.91 8.91
CA ALA A 286 1.46 4.96 9.90
C ALA A 286 2.68 4.73 10.83
N ALA A 287 2.94 3.49 11.26
CA ALA A 287 4.11 3.18 12.09
C ALA A 287 5.42 3.48 11.37
N LEU A 288 5.58 3.00 10.14
CA LEU A 288 6.79 3.23 9.34
C LEU A 288 7.02 4.72 9.08
N THR A 289 5.94 5.48 8.83
CA THR A 289 6.04 6.93 8.63
C THR A 289 6.43 7.66 9.93
N GLY A 290 5.86 7.25 11.07
CA GLY A 290 6.25 7.78 12.38
C GLY A 290 7.72 7.48 12.72
N ILE A 291 8.19 6.25 12.45
CA ILE A 291 9.61 5.88 12.62
C ILE A 291 10.49 6.74 11.72
N PHE A 292 10.10 6.90 10.45
CA PHE A 292 10.87 7.70 9.51
C PHE A 292 11.01 9.14 9.99
N PHE A 293 9.91 9.79 10.36
CA PHE A 293 9.95 11.18 10.80
C PHE A 293 10.73 11.36 12.10
N ILE A 294 10.64 10.44 13.07
CA ILE A 294 11.39 10.59 14.32
C ILE A 294 12.89 10.32 14.17
N THR A 295 13.28 9.33 13.37
CA THR A 295 14.71 8.94 13.24
C THR A 295 15.48 9.84 12.28
N ASN A 296 14.82 10.46 11.31
CA ASN A 296 15.48 11.28 10.31
C ASN A 296 15.33 12.77 10.62
N ILE A 297 14.10 13.28 10.66
CA ILE A 297 13.84 14.73 10.69
C ILE A 297 13.59 15.25 12.11
N GLY A 298 13.03 14.39 12.97
CA GLY A 298 12.56 14.74 14.31
C GLY A 298 13.68 15.10 15.28
N THR A 299 14.93 14.69 15.01
CA THR A 299 16.10 15.13 15.78
C THR A 299 16.39 16.61 15.60
N THR A 300 15.99 17.21 14.47
CA THR A 300 16.28 18.59 14.10
C THR A 300 15.06 19.50 14.25
N LEU A 301 13.84 19.00 14.02
CA LEU A 301 12.62 19.80 14.05
C LEU A 301 11.52 19.20 14.95
N THR A 302 11.17 19.91 16.02
CA THR A 302 10.13 19.49 16.98
C THR A 302 8.77 19.22 16.33
N SER A 303 8.42 19.93 15.25
CA SER A 303 7.17 19.71 14.52
C SER A 303 7.08 18.31 13.91
N PHE A 304 8.21 17.74 13.47
CA PHE A 304 8.26 16.36 12.96
C PHE A 304 8.15 15.34 14.09
N ILE A 305 8.61 15.65 15.31
CA ILE A 305 8.32 14.82 16.48
C ILE A 305 6.81 14.76 16.72
N LEU A 306 6.13 15.91 16.70
CA LEU A 306 4.68 15.95 16.92
C LEU A 306 3.91 15.20 15.81
N LEU A 307 4.29 15.39 14.54
CA LEU A 307 3.76 14.59 13.43
C LEU A 307 3.99 13.10 13.67
N SER A 308 5.20 12.69 14.06
CA SER A 308 5.53 11.29 14.35
C SER A 308 4.62 10.71 15.44
N ILE A 309 4.37 11.45 16.53
CA ILE A 309 3.47 11.04 17.61
C ILE A 309 2.04 10.83 17.08
N THR A 310 1.54 11.71 16.21
CA THR A 310 0.20 11.54 15.61
C THR A 310 0.13 10.30 14.71
N PHE A 311 1.19 10.00 13.95
CA PHE A 311 1.28 8.76 13.16
C PHE A 311 1.35 7.51 14.04
N PHE A 312 2.14 7.51 15.12
CA PHE A 312 2.19 6.40 16.06
C PHE A 312 0.84 6.18 16.76
N THR A 313 0.14 7.25 17.12
CA THR A 313 -1.19 7.17 17.72
C THR A 313 -2.21 6.62 16.72
N SER A 314 -2.15 7.07 15.46
CA SER A 314 -2.97 6.50 14.39
C SER A 314 -2.67 5.02 14.19
N SER A 315 -1.39 4.63 14.14
CA SER A 315 -0.98 3.22 14.03
C SER A 315 -1.51 2.37 15.17
N PHE A 316 -1.33 2.81 16.42
CA PHE A 316 -1.81 2.10 17.60
C PHE A 316 -3.32 1.92 17.57
N THR A 317 -4.07 2.99 17.25
CA THR A 317 -5.53 2.92 17.20
C THR A 317 -6.02 2.01 16.06
N PHE A 318 -5.36 2.00 14.90
CA PHE A 318 -5.66 1.03 13.83
C PHE A 318 -5.31 -0.42 14.21
N LEU A 319 -4.26 -0.65 14.99
CA LEU A 319 -3.95 -1.97 15.54
C LEU A 319 -5.06 -2.45 16.50
N VAL A 320 -5.55 -1.55 17.36
CA VAL A 320 -6.71 -1.84 18.22
C VAL A 320 -7.96 -2.12 17.39
N LEU A 321 -8.21 -1.39 16.31
CA LEU A 321 -9.32 -1.67 15.39
C LEU A 321 -9.18 -3.04 14.72
N ALA A 322 -7.98 -3.40 14.28
CA ALA A 322 -7.70 -4.72 13.67
C ALA A 322 -7.97 -5.86 14.65
N THR A 323 -7.50 -5.73 15.89
CA THR A 323 -7.71 -6.74 16.94
C THR A 323 -9.17 -6.83 17.36
N LEU A 324 -9.86 -5.71 17.54
CA LEU A 324 -11.30 -5.68 17.82
C LEU A 324 -12.12 -6.30 16.68
N ALA A 325 -11.78 -5.98 15.42
CA ALA A 325 -12.41 -6.62 14.26
C ALA A 325 -12.18 -8.13 14.28
N MET A 326 -10.97 -8.60 14.58
CA MET A 326 -10.68 -10.03 14.69
C MET A 326 -11.55 -10.70 15.77
N VAL A 327 -11.65 -10.08 16.95
CA VAL A 327 -12.47 -10.61 18.05
C VAL A 327 -13.96 -10.61 17.69
N ILE A 328 -14.52 -9.50 17.19
CA ILE A 328 -15.94 -9.38 16.82
C ILE A 328 -16.36 -10.44 15.80
N THR A 329 -15.44 -10.77 14.88
CA THR A 329 -15.71 -11.66 13.76
C THR A 329 -15.62 -13.13 14.14
N HIS A 330 -14.79 -13.47 15.13
CA HIS A 330 -14.69 -14.83 15.67
C HIS A 330 -15.69 -15.09 16.81
N TYR A 331 -16.22 -14.03 17.44
CA TYR A 331 -17.14 -14.14 18.55
C TYR A 331 -18.57 -14.48 18.07
N SER A 332 -18.99 -15.73 18.25
CA SER A 332 -20.37 -16.19 18.00
C SER A 332 -21.20 -16.14 19.30
N PRO A 333 -22.17 -15.23 19.44
CA PRO A 333 -22.98 -15.15 20.64
C PRO A 333 -24.10 -16.21 20.61
N ASN A 334 -24.18 -17.02 21.67
CA ASN A 334 -25.22 -18.04 21.88
C ASN A 334 -26.21 -17.68 23.00
N THR A 335 -25.90 -16.67 23.83
CA THR A 335 -26.76 -16.22 24.93
C THR A 335 -27.03 -14.72 24.87
N SER A 336 -28.11 -14.25 25.49
CA SER A 336 -28.48 -12.83 25.54
C SER A 336 -27.39 -11.94 26.14
N HIS A 337 -26.66 -12.44 27.14
CA HIS A 337 -25.49 -11.78 27.72
C HIS A 337 -24.36 -11.63 26.70
N GLN A 338 -24.03 -12.70 25.96
CA GLN A 338 -22.99 -12.67 24.93
C GLN A 338 -23.35 -11.69 23.79
N VAL A 339 -24.63 -11.56 23.43
CA VAL A 339 -25.05 -10.54 22.46
C VAL A 339 -24.80 -9.12 22.98
N LYS A 340 -25.07 -8.85 24.27
CA LYS A 340 -24.73 -7.55 24.89
C LYS A 340 -23.23 -7.29 24.81
N THR A 341 -22.39 -8.27 25.14
CA THR A 341 -20.93 -8.17 25.03
C THR A 341 -20.49 -7.88 23.59
N LYS A 342 -21.06 -8.57 22.59
CA LYS A 342 -20.75 -8.32 21.17
C LYS A 342 -21.12 -6.90 20.74
N ILE A 343 -22.28 -6.40 21.16
CA ILE A 343 -22.69 -5.01 20.90
C ILE A 343 -21.71 -4.03 21.55
N THR A 344 -21.28 -4.26 22.79
CA THR A 344 -20.27 -3.42 23.46
C THR A 344 -18.96 -3.40 22.67
N LEU A 345 -18.48 -4.55 22.20
CA LEU A 345 -17.27 -4.62 21.37
C LEU A 345 -17.41 -3.82 20.06
N ILE A 346 -18.57 -3.88 19.40
CA ILE A 346 -18.85 -3.09 18.18
C ILE A 346 -18.88 -1.58 18.49
N MET A 347 -19.44 -1.19 19.64
CA MET A 347 -19.43 0.22 20.07
C MET A 347 -18.01 0.70 20.37
N SER A 348 -17.19 -0.10 21.07
CA SER A 348 -15.77 0.18 21.29
C SER A 348 -15.02 0.32 19.96
N PHE A 349 -15.24 -0.59 19.01
CA PHE A 349 -14.67 -0.50 17.66
C PHE A 349 -15.05 0.83 16.98
N THR A 350 -16.32 1.22 17.05
CA THR A 350 -16.77 2.50 16.48
C THR A 350 -16.11 3.71 17.18
N ALA A 351 -15.97 3.67 18.51
CA ALA A 351 -15.32 4.72 19.28
C ALA A 351 -13.82 4.85 18.93
N PHE A 352 -13.09 3.74 18.82
CA PHE A 352 -11.70 3.75 18.35
C PHE A 352 -11.60 4.26 16.92
N GLY A 353 -12.59 3.98 16.05
CA GLY A 353 -12.66 4.55 14.71
C GLY A 353 -12.74 6.08 14.71
N VAL A 354 -13.53 6.65 15.63
CA VAL A 354 -13.59 8.11 15.84
C VAL A 354 -12.24 8.65 16.31
N ILE A 355 -11.59 8.00 17.27
CA ILE A 355 -10.27 8.41 17.79
C ILE A 355 -9.22 8.36 16.68
N SER A 356 -9.14 7.28 15.89
CA SER A 356 -8.23 7.17 14.74
C SER A 356 -8.47 8.28 13.71
N THR A 357 -9.75 8.57 13.41
CA THR A 357 -10.11 9.64 12.48
C THR A 357 -9.66 11.01 12.99
N ALA A 358 -9.88 11.29 14.27
CA ALA A 358 -9.45 12.53 14.89
C ALA A 358 -7.92 12.66 14.91
N ALA A 359 -7.19 11.60 15.28
CA ALA A 359 -5.73 11.59 15.26
C ALA A 359 -5.16 11.86 13.86
N ALA A 360 -5.68 11.19 12.83
CA ALA A 360 -5.30 11.41 11.44
C ALA A 360 -5.66 12.82 10.96
N LEU A 361 -6.82 13.36 11.36
CA LEU A 361 -7.24 14.71 11.02
C LEU A 361 -6.33 15.76 11.68
N VAL A 362 -5.86 15.52 12.91
CA VAL A 362 -4.86 16.39 13.56
C VAL A 362 -3.57 16.41 12.73
N THR A 363 -3.12 15.27 12.19
CA THR A 363 -1.97 15.23 11.27
C THR A 363 -2.20 16.09 10.02
N VAL A 364 -3.39 16.01 9.41
CA VAL A 364 -3.76 16.84 8.25
C VAL A 364 -3.75 18.32 8.60
N ILE A 365 -4.42 18.70 9.68
CA ILE A 365 -4.53 20.10 10.11
C ILE A 365 -3.14 20.64 10.47
N PHE A 366 -2.39 19.93 11.31
CA PHE A 366 -1.06 20.36 11.75
C PHE A 366 -0.10 20.44 10.56
N GLY A 367 -0.03 19.40 9.73
CA GLY A 367 0.81 19.41 8.53
C GLY A 367 0.42 20.53 7.55
N SER A 368 -0.87 20.82 7.40
CA SER A 368 -1.34 21.91 6.53
C SER A 368 -1.07 23.30 7.11
N ILE A 369 -1.23 23.48 8.42
CA ILE A 369 -0.87 24.73 9.10
C ILE A 369 0.63 24.97 8.91
N TYR A 370 1.48 24.00 9.22
CA TYR A 370 2.93 24.14 9.02
C TYR A 370 3.32 24.38 7.56
N TRP A 371 2.58 23.81 6.62
CA TRP A 371 2.80 24.06 5.20
C TRP A 371 2.36 25.48 4.77
N ALA A 372 1.33 26.04 5.40
CA ALA A 372 0.75 27.35 5.06
C ALA A 372 1.36 28.50 5.85
N THR A 373 1.73 28.27 7.10
CA THR A 373 2.55 29.18 7.91
C THR A 373 3.99 28.91 7.51
N GLU A 374 4.37 29.55 6.42
CA GLU A 374 5.73 29.72 5.92
C GLU A 374 6.56 30.36 7.03
N ASN A 375 6.92 29.57 8.04
CA ASN A 375 7.85 30.00 9.05
C ASN A 375 9.19 29.97 8.35
N GLU A 376 9.73 31.16 8.06
CA GLU A 376 11.14 31.33 7.69
C GLU A 376 11.96 30.43 8.60
N LEU A 377 12.49 29.36 8.02
CA LEU A 377 13.29 28.42 8.75
C LEU A 377 14.58 29.17 9.06
N ASP A 378 15.02 29.19 10.32
CA ASP A 378 16.29 29.84 10.62
C ASP A 378 17.40 29.16 9.80
N THR A 379 18.28 29.94 9.19
CA THR A 379 19.44 29.48 8.41
C THR A 379 20.25 28.39 9.13
N ALA A 380 20.41 28.49 10.46
CA ALA A 380 21.08 27.45 11.26
C ALA A 380 20.29 26.13 11.27
N THR A 381 18.96 26.19 11.32
CA THR A 381 18.10 25.01 11.27
C THR A 381 18.06 24.41 9.87
N ALA A 382 18.03 25.25 8.83
CA ALA A 382 18.06 24.83 7.43
C ALA A 382 19.36 24.07 7.11
N THR A 383 20.50 24.61 7.50
CA THR A 383 21.81 23.96 7.27
C THR A 383 21.98 22.66 8.05
N SER A 384 21.40 22.54 9.25
CA SER A 384 21.36 21.27 9.98
C SER A 384 20.40 20.25 9.33
N LEU A 385 19.25 20.69 8.83
CA LEU A 385 18.31 19.83 8.10
C LEU A 385 18.89 19.32 6.77
N ALA A 386 19.69 20.14 6.09
CA ALA A 386 20.42 19.71 4.90
C ALA A 386 21.30 18.49 5.19
N CYS A 387 21.97 18.43 6.34
CA CYS A 387 22.73 17.25 6.75
C CYS A 387 21.87 16.00 6.94
N THR A 388 20.64 16.14 7.41
CA THR A 388 19.68 15.03 7.48
C THR A 388 19.27 14.55 6.10
N PHE A 389 19.08 15.47 5.15
CA PHE A 389 18.69 15.13 3.78
C PHE A 389 19.86 14.61 2.94
N ASP A 390 21.09 14.99 3.26
CA ASP A 390 22.32 14.47 2.67
C ASP A 390 22.78 13.16 3.32
N TYR A 391 22.03 12.09 3.05
CA TYR A 391 22.33 10.73 3.55
C TYR A 391 23.67 10.15 3.08
N SER A 392 24.29 10.77 2.09
CA SER A 392 25.47 10.26 1.39
C SER A 392 26.78 10.85 1.89
N ASN A 393 26.74 11.75 2.88
CA ASN A 393 27.89 12.53 3.30
C ASN A 393 28.56 13.25 2.10
N SER A 394 27.75 13.75 1.16
CA SER A 394 28.27 14.63 0.10
C SER A 394 28.74 15.96 0.69
N CYS A 395 28.22 16.30 1.85
CA CYS A 395 28.44 17.52 2.56
C CYS A 395 29.68 17.48 3.45
N SER A 396 30.48 18.55 3.41
CA SER A 396 31.76 18.63 4.11
C SER A 396 31.67 18.75 5.63
N ASN A 397 30.60 19.36 6.18
CA ASN A 397 30.55 19.81 7.58
C ASN A 397 29.39 19.21 8.41
N CYS A 398 28.86 18.06 8.00
CA CYS A 398 27.85 17.34 8.77
C CYS A 398 28.45 16.61 9.99
N PRO A 399 27.74 16.55 11.13
CA PRO A 399 26.30 16.78 11.32
C PRO A 399 25.91 18.24 11.66
N SER A 400 26.88 19.15 11.78
CA SER A 400 26.63 20.51 12.28
C SER A 400 25.96 21.43 11.27
N SER A 401 26.39 21.43 10.01
CA SER A 401 25.87 22.34 8.99
C SER A 401 26.24 21.85 7.60
N CYS A 402 25.38 22.08 6.62
CA CYS A 402 25.69 21.84 5.23
C CYS A 402 25.68 23.11 4.37
N PRO A 403 26.83 23.79 4.19
CA PRO A 403 26.89 25.02 3.40
C PRO A 403 26.66 24.81 1.90
N GLU A 404 26.82 23.59 1.40
CA GLU A 404 26.63 23.23 -0.01
C GLU A 404 25.15 23.21 -0.42
N TRP A 405 24.21 23.22 0.53
CA TRP A 405 22.78 23.30 0.28
C TRP A 405 22.27 24.72 0.49
N GLU A 406 21.56 25.24 -0.50
CA GLU A 406 20.90 26.54 -0.40
C GLU A 406 19.63 26.42 0.45
N TYR A 407 19.28 27.52 1.10
CA TYR A 407 18.09 27.61 1.94
C TYR A 407 16.81 27.17 1.21
N ASP A 408 16.59 27.71 0.01
CA ASP A 408 15.41 27.42 -0.83
C ASP A 408 15.31 25.92 -1.20
N GLU A 409 16.45 25.25 -1.34
CA GLU A 409 16.51 23.82 -1.65
C GLU A 409 16.06 22.98 -0.47
N VAL A 410 16.54 23.29 0.73
CA VAL A 410 16.13 22.62 1.97
C VAL A 410 14.63 22.83 2.20
N GLU A 411 14.16 24.07 2.03
CA GLU A 411 12.75 24.42 2.18
C GLU A 411 11.88 23.62 1.21
N GLN A 412 12.28 23.53 -0.06
CA GLN A 412 11.54 22.78 -1.08
C GLN A 412 11.44 21.28 -0.76
N VAL A 413 12.51 20.66 -0.25
CA VAL A 413 12.50 19.25 0.19
C VAL A 413 11.57 19.09 1.41
N LEU A 414 11.68 19.99 2.38
CA LEU A 414 10.84 19.99 3.58
C LEU A 414 9.36 20.14 3.24
N ARG A 415 9.03 21.05 2.32
CA ARG A 415 7.67 21.28 1.80
C ARG A 415 7.09 20.01 1.21
N SER A 416 7.88 19.29 0.43
CA SER A 416 7.47 18.03 -0.19
C SER A 416 7.21 16.95 0.87
N ALA A 417 8.05 16.86 1.91
CA ALA A 417 7.83 15.95 3.04
C ALA A 417 6.52 16.25 3.80
N PHE A 418 6.21 17.53 4.06
CA PHE A 418 4.93 17.92 4.68
C PHE A 418 3.73 17.57 3.80
N LYS A 419 3.80 17.82 2.49
CA LYS A 419 2.72 17.44 1.56
C LYS A 419 2.45 15.94 1.57
N VAL A 420 3.50 15.11 1.55
CA VAL A 420 3.37 13.65 1.66
C VAL A 420 2.75 13.26 3.01
N ALA A 421 3.17 13.90 4.11
CA ALA A 421 2.59 13.66 5.44
C ALA A 421 1.08 14.00 5.48
N VAL A 422 0.68 15.14 4.91
CA VAL A 422 -0.72 15.58 4.83
C VAL A 422 -1.55 14.63 3.97
N LEU A 423 -1.04 14.20 2.81
CA LEU A 423 -1.70 13.24 1.94
C LEU A 423 -1.89 11.89 2.65
N LEU A 424 -0.88 11.42 3.37
CA LEU A 424 -0.98 10.18 4.14
C LEU A 424 -1.97 10.33 5.31
N GLY A 425 -1.94 11.47 6.00
CA GLY A 425 -2.92 11.81 7.03
C GLY A 425 -4.36 11.77 6.49
N ALA A 426 -4.60 12.37 5.33
CA ALA A 426 -5.91 12.36 4.68
C ALA A 426 -6.36 10.95 4.30
N LEU A 427 -5.44 10.12 3.81
CA LEU A 427 -5.71 8.72 3.54
C LEU A 427 -6.10 7.96 4.82
N LEU A 428 -5.35 8.15 5.92
CA LEU A 428 -5.67 7.56 7.22
C LEU A 428 -7.02 8.05 7.76
N THR A 429 -7.39 9.32 7.54
CA THR A 429 -8.72 9.84 7.88
C THR A 429 -9.82 9.10 7.12
N LEU A 430 -9.63 8.81 5.83
CA LEU A 430 -10.59 7.99 5.05
C LEU A 430 -10.71 6.57 5.60
N PHE A 431 -9.59 5.93 5.98
CA PHE A 431 -9.62 4.64 6.66
C PHE A 431 -10.40 4.70 7.99
N GLY A 432 -10.19 5.77 8.76
CA GLY A 432 -10.93 6.04 10.00
C GLY A 432 -12.45 6.17 9.75
N ILE A 433 -12.88 6.99 8.80
CA ILE A 433 -14.30 7.19 8.46
C ILE A 433 -14.97 5.87 8.04
N CYS A 434 -14.30 5.08 7.20
CA CYS A 434 -14.81 3.78 6.78
C CYS A 434 -14.92 2.79 7.95
N SER A 435 -14.01 2.85 8.93
CA SER A 435 -14.10 2.03 10.15
C SER A 435 -15.34 2.38 10.97
N ILE A 436 -15.62 3.68 11.15
CA ILE A 436 -16.82 4.17 11.84
C ILE A 436 -18.07 3.66 11.12
N TRP A 437 -18.12 3.80 9.81
CA TRP A 437 -19.26 3.38 9.01
C TRP A 437 -19.49 1.86 9.08
N THR A 438 -18.40 1.08 9.09
CA THR A 438 -18.44 -0.37 9.29
C THR A 438 -18.96 -0.72 10.67
N GLY A 439 -18.51 -0.04 11.72
CA GLY A 439 -19.00 -0.20 13.09
C GLY A 439 -20.49 0.09 13.22
N ILE A 440 -20.97 1.20 12.64
CA ILE A 440 -22.40 1.56 12.61
C ILE A 440 -23.23 0.49 11.88
N ARG A 441 -22.73 -0.03 10.75
CA ARG A 441 -23.40 -1.10 10.00
C ARG A 441 -23.51 -2.39 10.81
N TRP A 442 -22.42 -2.82 11.44
CA TRP A 442 -22.43 -3.98 12.33
C TRP A 442 -23.41 -3.76 13.48
N TYR A 443 -23.39 -2.57 14.11
CA TYR A 443 -24.32 -2.25 15.19
C TYR A 443 -25.78 -2.36 14.74
N LYS A 444 -26.14 -1.79 13.59
CA LYS A 444 -27.50 -1.91 13.02
C LYS A 444 -27.87 -3.36 12.74
N HIS A 445 -26.97 -4.12 12.11
CA HIS A 445 -27.21 -5.52 11.78
C HIS A 445 -27.51 -6.36 13.03
N TYR A 446 -26.65 -6.30 14.05
CA TYR A 446 -26.80 -7.06 15.29
C TYR A 446 -27.94 -6.56 16.18
N ARG A 447 -28.32 -5.28 16.10
CA ARG A 447 -29.48 -4.75 16.82
C ARG A 447 -30.80 -5.26 16.26
N HIS A 448 -30.94 -5.33 14.93
CA HIS A 448 -32.19 -5.77 14.29
C HIS A 448 -32.37 -7.30 14.35
N HIS A 449 -31.32 -8.09 14.12
CA HIS A 449 -31.38 -9.57 14.20
C HIS A 449 -31.56 -10.09 15.63
N LYS A 450 -31.45 -9.21 16.64
CA LYS A 450 -31.80 -9.51 18.03
C LYS A 450 -33.30 -9.78 18.21
N VAL A 451 -34.13 -9.29 17.31
CA VAL A 451 -35.59 -9.46 17.34
C VAL A 451 -36.01 -10.84 16.81
N ASP A 452 -35.20 -11.46 15.94
CA ASP A 452 -35.53 -12.76 15.34
C ASP A 452 -34.95 -13.97 16.11
N TYR A 453 -33.97 -13.73 16.99
CA TYR A 453 -33.30 -14.76 17.80
C TYR A 453 -33.84 -14.92 19.23
N VAL A 454 -34.62 -13.95 19.72
CA VAL A 454 -35.36 -13.99 21.00
C VAL A 454 -36.79 -14.36 20.68
#